data_AF-A0A3D4QXQ5-F1
#
_entry.id   AF-A0A3D4QXQ5-F1
#
_cell.length_a   1.000
_cell.length_b   1.000
_cell.length_c   1.000
_cell.angle_alpha   90.00
_cell.angle_beta   90.00
_cell.angle_gamma   90.00
#
_symmetry.space_group_name_H-M   'P 1'
#
loop_
_entity.id
_entity.type
_entity.pdbx_description
1 polymer ?
#
loop_
_entity_poly.entity_id
_entity_poly.type
_entity_poly.pdbx_seq_one_letter_code
_entity_poly.pdbx_strand_id
1 'polypeptide(L)' 'MFYVKEKLSDTAFVTVEIHDDNVFCNCPACGCEIEIDLTELFSDGDSDLYGTAVYCSECSKSRLEAFYE' A
#
# COMPACT_ATOMS: atom_id res chain seq x y z
N MET A 1 -14.82 10.16 -4.26
CA MET A 1 -13.67 10.78 -4.93
C MET A 1 -12.69 11.19 -3.85
N PHE A 2 -11.62 10.41 -3.67
CA PHE A 2 -10.53 10.71 -2.74
C PHE A 2 -9.35 11.27 -3.52
N TYR A 3 -8.50 12.08 -2.88
CA TYR A 3 -7.28 12.60 -3.48
C TYR A 3 -6.19 12.78 -2.43
N VAL A 4 -4.94 12.64 -2.83
CA VAL A 4 -3.77 13.03 -2.04
C VAL A 4 -3.43 14.48 -2.40
N LYS A 5 -3.15 15.30 -1.39
CA LYS A 5 -2.67 16.68 -1.58
C LYS A 5 -1.39 16.87 -0.80
N GLU A 6 -0.28 16.97 -1.53
CA GLU A 6 1.05 17.13 -0.96
C GLU A 6 1.57 18.55 -1.20
N LYS A 7 2.21 19.14 -0.18
CA LYS A 7 2.77 20.48 -0.28
C LYS A 7 4.20 20.40 -0.82
N LEU A 8 4.45 20.92 -2.03
CA LEU A 8 5.80 21.01 -2.60
C LEU A 8 6.57 22.22 -2.07
N SER A 9 5.87 23.34 -1.83
CA SER A 9 6.44 24.57 -1.29
C SER A 9 5.35 25.43 -0.66
N ASP A 10 5.70 26.60 -0.11
CA ASP A 10 4.73 27.52 0.49
C ASP A 10 3.61 27.98 -0.45
N THR A 11 3.84 27.90 -1.75
CA THR A 11 2.87 28.36 -2.77
C THR A 11 2.42 27.27 -3.74
N ALA A 12 2.95 26.05 -3.66
CA ALA A 12 2.66 24.98 -4.62
C ALA A 12 2.24 23.67 -3.93
N PHE A 13 1.22 23.03 -4.50
CA PHE A 13 0.69 21.75 -4.08
C PHE A 13 0.60 20.80 -5.27
N VAL A 14 0.83 19.51 -5.04
CA VAL A 14 0.50 18.43 -5.96
C VAL A 14 -0.77 17.78 -5.47
N THR A 15 -1.74 17.65 -6.35
CA THR A 15 -3.00 16.94 -6.09
C THR A 15 -3.09 15.77 -7.05
N VAL A 16 -3.33 14.58 -6.53
CA VAL A 16 -3.51 13.35 -7.32
C VAL A 16 -4.81 12.70 -6.87
N GLU A 17 -5.75 12.51 -7.79
CA GLU A 17 -6.97 11.74 -7.53
C GLU A 17 -6.62 10.27 -7.29
N ILE A 18 -7.34 9.62 -6.38
CA ILE A 18 -7.15 8.20 -6.09
C ILE A 18 -8.18 7.41 -6.92
N HIS A 19 -7.68 6.45 -7.68
CA HIS A 19 -8.40 5.50 -8.51
C HIS A 19 -8.00 4.07 -8.12
N ASP A 20 -8.69 3.09 -8.69
CA ASP A 20 -8.40 1.67 -8.49
C ASP A 20 -7.08 1.20 -9.13
N ASP A 21 -6.51 1.97 -10.05
CA ASP A 21 -5.33 1.63 -10.83
C ASP A 21 -4.07 2.47 -10.47
N ASN A 22 -4.15 3.32 -9.45
CA ASN A 22 -3.08 4.27 -9.13
C ASN A 22 -2.62 4.26 -7.66
N VAL A 23 -2.92 3.18 -6.95
CA VAL A 23 -2.53 2.99 -5.56
C VAL A 23 -1.51 1.87 -5.46
N PHE A 24 -0.35 2.20 -4.91
CA PHE A 24 0.77 1.26 -4.81
C PHE A 24 1.41 1.31 -3.43
N CYS A 25 2.03 0.20 -3.05
CA CYS A 25 2.94 0.14 -1.90
C CYS A 25 4.20 -0.65 -2.28
N ASN A 26 5.24 -0.52 -1.46
CA ASN A 26 6.44 -1.35 -1.62
C ASN A 26 6.43 -2.49 -0.60
N CYS A 27 6.75 -3.70 -1.08
CA CYS A 27 6.95 -4.84 -0.20
C CYS A 27 8.08 -4.54 0.80
N PRO A 28 7.86 -4.62 2.12
CA PRO A 28 8.89 -4.31 3.10
C PRO A 28 10.05 -5.32 3.13
N ALA A 29 9.87 -6.51 2.53
CA ALA A 29 10.92 -7.54 2.50
C ALA A 29 11.87 -7.39 1.30
N CYS A 30 11.34 -7.16 0.09
CA CYS A 30 12.13 -7.14 -1.14
C CYS A 30 12.12 -5.79 -1.87
N GLY A 31 11.26 -4.85 -1.47
CA GLY A 31 11.13 -3.51 -2.06
C GLY A 31 10.35 -3.43 -3.36
N CYS A 32 9.85 -4.55 -3.91
CA CYS A 32 9.08 -4.51 -5.15
C CYS A 32 7.78 -3.72 -4.97
N GLU A 33 7.35 -3.05 -6.05
CA GLU A 33 6.07 -2.35 -6.10
C GLU A 33 4.92 -3.35 -6.23
N ILE A 34 3.81 -3.05 -5.56
CA ILE A 34 2.57 -3.85 -5.57
C ILE A 34 1.41 -2.87 -5.72
N GLU A 35 0.53 -3.14 -6.67
CA GLU A 35 -0.75 -2.44 -6.83
C GLU A 35 -1.73 -2.89 -5.74
N ILE A 36 -2.49 -1.96 -5.17
CA ILE A 36 -3.30 -2.19 -3.98
C ILE A 36 -4.77 -1.81 -4.23
N ASP A 37 -5.66 -2.78 -3.98
CA ASP A 37 -7.08 -2.50 -3.81
C ASP A 37 -7.34 -2.02 -2.37
N LEU A 38 -7.61 -0.72 -2.22
CA LEU A 38 -7.90 -0.10 -0.92
C LEU A 38 -9.20 -0.62 -0.29
N THR A 39 -10.17 -1.04 -1.11
CA THR A 39 -11.45 -1.55 -0.61
C THR A 39 -11.29 -2.93 0.00
N GLU A 40 -10.47 -3.77 -0.62
CA GLU A 40 -10.09 -5.07 -0.08
C GLU A 40 -9.22 -4.91 1.17
N LEU A 41 -8.17 -4.09 1.10
CA LEU A 41 -7.19 -3.91 2.18
C LEU A 41 -7.82 -3.42 3.49
N PHE A 42 -8.77 -2.50 3.42
CA PHE A 42 -9.43 -1.92 4.60
C PHE A 42 -10.78 -2.57 4.93
N SER A 43 -11.12 -3.71 4.31
CA SER A 43 -12.39 -4.39 4.54
C SER A 43 -12.52 -5.03 5.94
N ASP A 44 -11.39 -5.31 6.60
CA ASP A 44 -11.34 -5.94 7.93
C ASP A 44 -11.66 -4.97 9.08
N GLY A 45 -11.53 -3.67 8.85
CA GLY A 45 -11.70 -2.61 9.86
C GLY A 45 -10.54 -2.47 10.85
N ASP A 46 -9.50 -3.30 10.75
CA ASP A 46 -8.31 -3.28 11.60
C ASP A 46 -7.10 -2.65 10.90
N SER A 47 -7.13 -2.56 9.56
CA SER A 47 -6.07 -1.99 8.74
C SER A 47 -6.09 -0.46 8.70
N ASP A 48 -4.92 0.18 8.61
CA ASP A 48 -4.76 1.64 8.48
C ASP A 48 -3.69 2.06 7.44
N LEU A 49 -3.65 3.34 7.06
CA LEU A 49 -2.77 3.87 6.01
C LEU A 49 -1.28 4.00 6.39
N TYR A 50 -0.90 3.76 7.65
CA TYR A 50 0.45 4.00 8.17
C TYR A 50 1.12 2.74 8.73
N GLY A 51 0.37 1.91 9.44
CA GLY A 51 0.82 0.70 10.12
C GLY A 51 0.58 -0.58 9.33
N THR A 52 -0.31 -0.58 8.34
CA THR A 52 -0.53 -1.77 7.51
C THR A 52 0.57 -1.94 6.47
N ALA A 53 1.16 -3.13 6.43
CA ALA A 53 2.20 -3.49 5.47
C ALA A 53 1.77 -4.67 4.62
N VAL A 54 1.86 -4.53 3.29
CA VAL A 54 1.49 -5.57 2.32
C VAL A 54 2.76 -6.23 1.78
N TYR A 55 2.79 -7.56 1.79
CA TYR A 55 3.87 -8.36 1.25
C TYR A 55 3.50 -8.89 -0.14
N CYS A 56 4.46 -8.94 -1.07
CA CYS A 56 4.23 -9.55 -2.37
C CYS A 56 4.01 -11.06 -2.25
N SER A 57 3.46 -11.67 -3.31
CA SER A 57 3.16 -13.10 -3.37
C SER A 57 4.33 -13.99 -2.96
N GLU A 58 5.54 -13.65 -3.42
CA GLU A 58 6.73 -14.45 -3.14
C GLU A 58 7.16 -14.34 -1.68
N CYS A 59 7.20 -13.12 -1.13
CA CYS A 59 7.60 -12.92 0.26
C CYS A 59 6.54 -13.42 1.25
N SER A 60 5.25 -13.34 0.92
CA SER A 60 4.19 -13.90 1.76
C SER A 60 4.24 -15.43 1.77
N LYS A 61 4.46 -16.06 0.62
CA LYS A 61 4.63 -17.51 0.50
C LYS A 61 5.85 -18.00 1.29
N SER A 62 7.02 -17.39 1.11
CA SER A 62 8.23 -17.77 1.86
C SER A 62 8.06 -17.65 3.37
N ARG A 63 7.33 -16.63 3.84
CA ARG A 63 7.01 -16.48 5.27
C ARG A 63 6.11 -17.60 5.77
N LEU A 64 5.06 -17.94 5.03
CA LEU A 64 4.16 -19.03 5.39
C LEU A 64 4.90 -20.37 5.48
N GLU A 65 5.76 -20.67 4.50
CA GLU A 65 6.56 -21.90 4.50
C GLU A 65 7.49 -21.99 5.72
N ALA A 66 8.15 -20.88 6.09
CA ALA A 66 9.02 -20.82 7.27
C ALA A 66 8.30 -21.04 8.62
N PHE A 67 6.97 -20.89 8.69
CA PHE A 67 6.20 -21.19 9.90
C PHE A 67 5.93 -22.68 10.12
N TYR A 68 6.13 -23.52 9.09
CA TYR A 68 5.85 -24.97 9.15
C TYR A 68 7.11 -25.84 9.29
N GLU A 69 8.29 -25.23 9.46
CA GLU A 69 9.57 -25.89 9.78
C GLU A 69 9.89 -25.79 11.29
#